data_AF-A0ABD5ZT24-F1
#
_entry.id   AF-A0ABD5ZT24-F1
#
_cell.length_a   1.000
_cell.length_b   1.000
_cell.length_c   1.000
_cell.angle_alpha   90.00
_cell.angle_beta   90.00
_cell.angle_gamma   90.00
#
_symmetry.space_group_name_H-M   'P 1'
#
loop_
_entity.id
_entity.type
_entity.pdbx_description
1 polymer ?
#
loop_
_entity_poly.entity_id
_entity_poly.type
_entity_poly.pdbx_seq_one_letter_code
_entity_poly.pdbx_strand_id
1 'polypeptide(L)'
;MEERTLERLKHEYPTASWALWSSSFPDDGCVEEDPTRLGDYISERRESLRPAIVLLSLNPSTHLPSDFQNFHSTNPKHQNDQFRDYVVNAGLEGAYMTDLVERVNPDSNAVEVKDEDIDTFLDQLELLGEDHYYVICFLNDVFVALREAFNGREVTYPHNILGFSAEWNGITLDCFKVYFHANWGVNQDKTPDEQLQYLSNNVVGEDRQDLSKWVE
;
A
#
# COMPACT_ATOMS: atom_id res chain seq x y z
N MET A 1 -9.78 -8.68 -11.26
CA MET A 1 -10.41 -7.33 -11.35
C MET A 1 -11.00 -7.10 -12.73
N GLU A 2 -12.12 -6.36 -12.83
CA GLU A 2 -12.69 -5.95 -14.12
C GLU A 2 -11.86 -4.85 -14.80
N GLU A 3 -11.72 -4.91 -16.12
CA GLU A 3 -10.96 -3.93 -16.91
C GLU A 3 -11.48 -2.49 -16.72
N ARG A 4 -12.80 -2.32 -16.61
CA ARG A 4 -13.40 -1.00 -16.37
C ARG A 4 -13.01 -0.42 -15.02
N THR A 5 -12.92 -1.24 -13.98
CA THR A 5 -12.47 -0.80 -12.65
C THR A 5 -11.01 -0.34 -12.72
N LEU A 6 -10.16 -1.12 -13.39
CA LEU A 6 -8.76 -0.80 -13.57
C LEU A 6 -8.56 0.53 -14.32
N GLU A 7 -9.28 0.74 -15.42
CA GLU A 7 -9.22 2.01 -16.18
C GLU A 7 -9.77 3.21 -15.41
N ARG A 8 -10.77 3.01 -14.53
CA ARG A 8 -11.23 4.08 -13.63
C ARG A 8 -10.19 4.44 -12.60
N LEU A 9 -9.58 3.44 -11.94
CA LEU A 9 -8.52 3.68 -10.96
C LEU A 9 -7.36 4.48 -11.57
N LYS A 10 -6.93 4.03 -12.75
CA LYS A 10 -5.90 4.66 -13.55
C LYS A 10 -6.16 6.14 -13.83
N HIS A 11 -7.41 6.51 -14.14
CA HIS A 11 -7.76 7.88 -14.54
C HIS A 11 -8.16 8.79 -13.37
N GLU A 12 -8.84 8.24 -12.37
CA GLU A 12 -9.42 8.99 -11.26
C GLU A 12 -8.43 9.19 -10.11
N TYR A 13 -7.45 8.29 -9.93
CA TYR A 13 -6.54 8.27 -8.76
C TYR A 13 -5.07 8.18 -9.19
N PRO A 14 -4.34 9.31 -9.29
CA PRO A 14 -2.97 9.34 -9.79
C PRO A 14 -1.96 8.51 -8.99
N THR A 15 -2.23 8.29 -7.70
CA THR A 15 -1.36 7.52 -6.79
C THR A 15 -1.66 6.02 -6.81
N ALA A 16 -2.74 5.59 -7.46
CA ALA A 16 -3.08 4.19 -7.62
C ALA A 16 -1.96 3.45 -8.37
N SER A 17 -1.62 2.26 -7.88
CA SER A 17 -0.71 1.32 -8.52
C SER A 17 -0.93 -0.09 -7.99
N TRP A 18 -0.11 -1.03 -8.45
CA TRP A 18 -0.17 -2.45 -8.14
C TRP A 18 1.22 -2.98 -7.86
N ALA A 19 1.32 -3.86 -6.86
CA ALA A 19 2.54 -4.55 -6.46
C ALA A 19 2.92 -5.62 -7.50
N LEU A 20 3.18 -5.19 -8.73
CA LEU A 20 3.55 -6.02 -9.87
C LEU A 20 4.70 -5.34 -10.61
N TRP A 21 5.87 -5.96 -10.53
CA TRP A 21 7.07 -5.50 -11.24
C TRP A 21 7.42 -6.49 -12.35
N SER A 22 8.02 -6.00 -13.42
CA SER A 22 8.62 -6.83 -14.46
C SER A 22 9.83 -7.57 -13.91
N SER A 23 10.13 -8.75 -14.46
CA SER A 23 11.30 -9.53 -14.06
C SER A 23 12.63 -8.81 -14.32
N SER A 24 12.62 -7.79 -15.18
CA SER A 24 13.76 -6.92 -15.50
C SER A 24 13.85 -5.70 -14.60
N PHE A 25 12.91 -5.43 -13.70
CA PHE A 25 13.00 -4.28 -12.81
C PHE A 25 14.19 -4.45 -11.82
N PRO A 26 14.94 -3.39 -11.47
CA PRO A 26 14.92 -2.03 -12.00
C PRO A 26 15.96 -1.80 -13.12
N ASP A 27 16.38 -2.86 -13.83
CA ASP A 27 17.42 -2.77 -14.86
C ASP A 27 17.00 -1.88 -16.05
N ASP A 28 17.98 -1.28 -16.72
CA ASP A 28 17.78 -0.43 -17.91
C ASP A 28 16.92 -1.14 -18.97
N GLY A 29 15.90 -0.44 -19.49
CA GLY A 29 14.99 -0.96 -20.51
C GLY A 29 13.82 -1.81 -19.98
N CYS A 30 13.65 -1.89 -18.66
CA CYS A 30 12.50 -2.53 -18.04
C CYS A 30 11.17 -1.84 -18.41
N VAL A 31 10.06 -2.51 -18.10
CA VAL A 31 8.72 -2.03 -18.48
C VAL A 31 8.37 -0.73 -17.77
N GLU A 32 8.85 -0.55 -16.55
CA GLU A 32 8.59 0.57 -15.66
C GLU A 32 9.19 1.89 -16.15
N GLU A 33 10.15 1.86 -17.08
CA GLU A 33 10.67 3.08 -17.71
C GLU A 33 9.69 3.69 -18.73
N ASP A 34 8.69 2.94 -19.19
CA ASP A 34 7.69 3.39 -20.15
C ASP A 34 6.28 3.30 -19.54
N PRO A 35 5.67 4.46 -19.22
CA PRO A 35 4.28 4.60 -18.81
C PRO A 35 3.24 3.71 -19.51
N THR A 36 3.29 3.65 -20.84
CA THR A 36 2.29 2.93 -21.63
C THR A 36 2.49 1.43 -21.45
N ARG A 37 3.75 1.00 -21.47
CA ARG A 37 4.09 -0.41 -21.27
C ARG A 37 3.76 -0.88 -19.86
N LEU A 38 3.92 -0.04 -18.83
CA LEU A 38 3.53 -0.38 -17.46
C LEU A 38 2.01 -0.56 -17.32
N GLY A 39 1.22 0.34 -17.91
CA GLY A 39 -0.23 0.22 -17.94
C GLY A 39 -0.70 -1.08 -18.62
N ASP A 40 -0.14 -1.40 -19.78
CA ASP A 40 -0.43 -2.65 -20.50
C ASP A 40 -0.01 -3.88 -19.69
N TYR A 41 1.18 -3.83 -19.09
CA TYR A 41 1.73 -4.92 -18.27
C TYR A 41 0.83 -5.30 -17.09
N ILE A 42 0.29 -4.30 -16.39
CA ILE A 42 -0.66 -4.48 -15.28
C ILE A 42 -2.00 -5.01 -15.81
N SER A 43 -2.51 -4.44 -16.90
CA SER A 43 -3.80 -4.83 -17.50
C SER A 43 -3.82 -6.28 -17.98
N GLU A 44 -2.72 -6.76 -18.56
CA GLU A 44 -2.51 -8.16 -18.93
C GLU A 44 -2.49 -9.11 -17.74
N ARG A 45 -2.13 -8.61 -16.54
CA ARG A 45 -1.98 -9.38 -15.29
C ARG A 45 -3.11 -9.12 -14.29
N ARG A 46 -4.25 -8.59 -14.75
CA ARG A 46 -5.41 -8.25 -13.90
C ARG A 46 -5.97 -9.42 -13.07
N GLU A 47 -5.69 -10.67 -13.48
CA GLU A 47 -6.08 -11.89 -12.78
C GLU A 47 -5.18 -12.19 -11.57
N SER A 48 -3.96 -11.65 -11.55
CA SER A 48 -3.02 -11.77 -10.43
C SER A 48 -3.19 -10.68 -9.38
N LEU A 49 -4.10 -9.72 -9.60
CA LEU A 49 -4.33 -8.60 -8.68
C LEU A 49 -5.11 -9.06 -7.45
N ARG A 50 -4.70 -8.56 -6.28
CA ARG A 50 -5.24 -8.87 -4.96
C ARG A 50 -5.72 -7.57 -4.30
N PRO A 51 -6.86 -7.01 -4.77
CA PRO A 51 -7.38 -5.71 -4.31
C PRO A 51 -7.67 -5.64 -2.81
N ALA A 52 -7.99 -6.76 -2.17
CA ALA A 52 -8.24 -6.85 -0.73
C ALA A 52 -6.98 -6.53 0.13
N ILE A 53 -5.80 -6.46 -0.48
CA ILE A 53 -4.54 -6.15 0.21
C ILE A 53 -4.09 -4.79 -0.27
N VAL A 54 -3.92 -3.87 0.67
CA VAL A 54 -3.60 -2.48 0.38
C VAL A 54 -2.28 -2.11 1.03
N LEU A 55 -1.30 -1.72 0.23
CA LEU A 55 -0.05 -1.12 0.66
C LEU A 55 -0.23 0.40 0.61
N LEU A 56 -0.36 1.02 1.79
CA LEU A 56 -0.71 2.43 1.91
C LEU A 56 0.47 3.23 2.48
N SER A 57 0.97 4.20 1.72
CA SER A 57 1.96 5.17 2.18
C SER A 57 1.32 6.55 2.38
N LEU A 58 2.13 7.55 2.73
CA LEU A 58 1.64 8.90 3.00
C LEU A 58 1.36 9.69 1.74
N ASN A 59 2.37 9.93 0.90
CA ASN A 59 2.26 10.82 -0.25
C ASN A 59 3.40 10.63 -1.27
N PRO A 60 3.21 11.03 -2.54
CA PRO A 60 4.29 11.07 -3.52
C PRO A 60 5.34 12.13 -3.17
N SER A 61 6.62 11.73 -3.17
CA SER A 61 7.74 12.66 -2.97
C SER A 61 8.04 13.53 -4.21
N THR A 62 7.60 13.09 -5.39
CA THR A 62 7.78 13.74 -6.68
C THR A 62 6.53 13.56 -7.53
N HIS A 63 6.40 14.36 -8.59
CA HIS A 63 5.31 14.16 -9.56
C HIS A 63 5.46 12.77 -10.20
N LEU A 64 4.35 12.04 -10.27
CA LEU A 64 4.30 10.73 -10.92
C LEU A 64 4.27 10.95 -12.44
N PRO A 65 5.17 10.30 -13.20
CA PRO A 65 5.30 10.54 -14.63
C PRO A 65 4.12 9.99 -15.44
N SER A 66 3.37 9.02 -14.90
CA SER A 66 2.16 8.47 -15.49
C SER A 66 1.35 7.63 -14.51
N ASP A 67 0.22 7.12 -15.00
CA ASP A 67 -0.63 6.17 -14.29
C ASP A 67 0.17 4.92 -13.85
N PHE A 68 -0.22 4.38 -12.69
CA PHE A 68 0.39 3.20 -12.06
C PHE A 68 1.90 3.29 -11.75
N GLN A 69 2.57 4.43 -11.96
CA GLN A 69 3.99 4.59 -11.68
C GLN A 69 4.33 4.73 -10.19
N ASN A 70 3.33 4.87 -9.32
CA ASN A 70 3.60 4.99 -7.90
C ASN A 70 4.34 3.73 -7.39
N PHE A 71 5.43 3.90 -6.66
CA PHE A 71 6.36 2.83 -6.24
C PHE A 71 7.09 2.08 -7.37
N HIS A 72 7.11 2.59 -8.61
CA HIS A 72 7.78 1.96 -9.77
C HIS A 72 8.97 2.75 -10.33
N SER A 73 9.40 3.82 -9.66
CA SER A 73 10.60 4.56 -10.10
C SER A 73 11.85 3.65 -10.12
N THR A 74 12.51 3.59 -11.27
CA THR A 74 13.82 2.93 -11.47
C THR A 74 14.98 3.77 -10.95
N ASN A 75 14.75 5.03 -10.57
CA ASN A 75 15.82 5.88 -10.05
C ASN A 75 16.22 5.39 -8.64
N PRO A 76 17.50 5.00 -8.43
CA PRO A 76 17.97 4.40 -7.18
C PRO A 76 17.75 5.26 -5.93
N LYS A 77 17.57 6.58 -6.08
CA LYS A 77 17.27 7.48 -4.96
C LYS A 77 15.93 7.17 -4.27
N HIS A 78 14.99 6.55 -4.98
CA HIS A 78 13.67 6.21 -4.45
C HIS A 78 13.62 4.84 -3.77
N GLN A 79 14.62 3.97 -3.97
CA GLN A 79 14.71 2.64 -3.32
C GLN A 79 13.47 1.75 -3.52
N ASN A 80 12.79 1.91 -4.65
CA ASN A 80 11.61 1.09 -4.97
C ASN A 80 11.98 -0.36 -5.29
N ASP A 81 13.22 -0.63 -5.69
CA ASP A 81 13.78 -1.98 -5.80
C ASP A 81 13.84 -2.70 -4.45
N GLN A 82 14.28 -2.00 -3.41
CA GLN A 82 14.26 -2.51 -2.05
C GLN A 82 12.83 -2.70 -1.54
N PHE A 83 11.93 -1.75 -1.81
CA PHE A 83 10.51 -1.87 -1.48
C PHE A 83 9.87 -3.09 -2.16
N ARG A 84 10.09 -3.27 -3.47
CA ARG A 84 9.71 -4.48 -4.20
C ARG A 84 10.21 -5.72 -3.48
N ASP A 85 11.49 -5.78 -3.12
CA ASP A 85 12.06 -6.98 -2.50
C ASP A 85 11.33 -7.34 -1.21
N TYR A 86 11.00 -6.36 -0.36
CA TYR A 86 10.20 -6.62 0.84
C TYR A 86 8.82 -7.17 0.52
N VAL A 87 8.13 -6.61 -0.47
CA VAL A 87 6.79 -7.03 -0.88
C VAL A 87 6.79 -8.42 -1.50
N VAL A 88 7.73 -8.69 -2.41
CA VAL A 88 7.89 -9.98 -3.11
C VAL A 88 8.30 -11.08 -2.13
N ASN A 89 9.29 -10.82 -1.27
CA ASN A 89 9.75 -11.80 -0.28
C ASN A 89 8.65 -12.15 0.74
N ALA A 90 7.76 -11.20 1.05
CA ALA A 90 6.59 -11.45 1.87
C ALA A 90 5.43 -12.13 1.11
N GLY A 91 5.52 -12.35 -0.20
CA GLY A 91 4.43 -12.95 -0.99
C GLY A 91 3.21 -12.03 -1.10
N LEU A 92 3.41 -10.71 -1.09
CA LEU A 92 2.36 -9.69 -1.20
C LEU A 92 2.22 -9.14 -2.63
N GLU A 93 2.80 -9.82 -3.63
CA GLU A 93 2.62 -9.49 -5.05
C GLU A 93 1.14 -9.44 -5.42
N GLY A 94 0.79 -8.49 -6.30
CA GLY A 94 -0.57 -8.22 -6.74
C GLY A 94 -1.37 -7.31 -5.81
N ALA A 95 -0.88 -6.94 -4.63
CA ALA A 95 -1.54 -6.00 -3.73
C ALA A 95 -1.79 -4.63 -4.41
N TYR A 96 -2.88 -3.97 -4.02
CA TYR A 96 -3.14 -2.59 -4.40
C TYR A 96 -2.16 -1.66 -3.66
N MET A 97 -1.60 -0.68 -4.35
CA MET A 97 -0.69 0.30 -3.76
C MET A 97 -1.22 1.70 -3.98
N THR A 98 -1.21 2.52 -2.94
CA THR A 98 -1.61 3.93 -3.07
C THR A 98 -0.98 4.76 -1.96
N ASP A 99 -1.15 6.07 -2.08
CA ASP A 99 -0.83 7.02 -1.01
C ASP A 99 -2.13 7.58 -0.45
N LEU A 100 -2.16 7.81 0.87
CA LEU A 100 -3.31 8.43 1.53
C LEU A 100 -3.52 9.86 1.03
N VAL A 101 -2.44 10.59 0.78
CA VAL A 101 -2.46 11.98 0.31
C VAL A 101 -1.90 12.06 -1.11
N GLU A 102 -2.71 12.50 -2.06
CA GLU A 102 -2.30 12.62 -3.47
C GLU A 102 -1.37 13.81 -3.75
N ARG A 103 -1.25 14.74 -2.81
CA ARG A 103 -0.46 15.95 -2.95
C ARG A 103 1.04 15.62 -2.94
N VAL A 104 1.76 16.07 -3.96
CA VAL A 104 3.20 15.89 -4.07
C VAL A 104 3.95 16.77 -3.07
N ASN A 105 4.76 16.16 -2.20
CA ASN A 105 5.66 16.88 -1.29
C ASN A 105 6.87 16.01 -0.91
N PRO A 106 8.12 16.45 -1.17
CA PRO A 106 9.30 15.68 -0.80
C PRO A 106 9.57 15.65 0.71
N ASP A 107 9.01 16.57 1.50
CA ASP A 107 9.09 16.56 2.96
C ASP A 107 7.81 16.01 3.56
N SER A 108 7.82 14.73 3.92
CA SER A 108 6.69 14.04 4.54
C SER A 108 6.24 14.68 5.84
N ASN A 109 7.15 15.36 6.59
CA ASN A 109 6.79 16.01 7.85
C ASN A 109 5.94 17.28 7.65
N ALA A 110 5.92 17.81 6.43
CA ALA A 110 5.10 18.96 6.05
C ALA A 110 3.76 18.55 5.44
N VAL A 111 3.46 17.25 5.37
CA VAL A 111 2.21 16.73 4.82
C VAL A 111 1.21 16.56 5.94
N GLU A 112 0.11 17.30 5.84
CA GLU A 112 -1.06 17.13 6.70
C GLU A 112 -2.07 16.23 5.99
N VAL A 113 -2.54 15.22 6.70
CA VAL A 113 -3.67 14.38 6.31
C VAL A 113 -4.96 15.10 6.72
N LYS A 114 -5.90 15.19 5.81
CA LYS A 114 -7.22 15.79 6.00
C LYS A 114 -8.31 14.74 5.81
N ASP A 115 -9.52 15.06 6.27
CA ASP A 115 -10.70 14.19 6.08
C ASP A 115 -10.94 13.87 4.59
N GLU A 116 -10.74 14.85 3.69
CA GLU A 116 -10.88 14.65 2.24
C GLU A 116 -9.92 13.60 1.65
N ASP A 117 -8.75 13.41 2.27
CA ASP A 117 -7.78 12.39 1.86
C ASP A 117 -8.26 10.99 2.25
N ILE A 118 -8.87 10.88 3.43
CA ILE A 118 -9.47 9.63 3.92
C ILE A 118 -10.67 9.28 3.06
N ASP A 119 -11.56 10.24 2.76
CA ASP A 119 -12.69 10.04 1.86
C ASP A 119 -12.23 9.56 0.48
N THR A 120 -11.19 10.18 -0.09
CA THR A 120 -10.61 9.79 -1.38
C THR A 120 -10.03 8.37 -1.35
N PHE A 121 -9.38 7.98 -0.25
CA PHE A 121 -8.89 6.62 -0.06
C PHE A 121 -10.04 5.61 0.03
N LEU A 122 -11.10 5.95 0.75
CA LEU A 122 -12.27 5.09 0.91
C LEU A 122 -13.06 4.93 -0.39
N ASP A 123 -13.16 5.98 -1.22
CA ASP A 123 -13.72 5.91 -2.56
C ASP A 123 -12.95 4.92 -3.46
N GLN A 124 -11.61 4.87 -3.33
CA GLN A 124 -10.79 3.86 -4.01
C GLN A 124 -11.17 2.45 -3.55
N LEU A 125 -11.34 2.23 -2.24
CA LEU A 125 -11.75 0.92 -1.71
C LEU A 125 -13.17 0.53 -2.17
N GLU A 126 -14.12 1.45 -2.22
CA GLU A 126 -15.44 1.16 -2.81
C GLU A 126 -15.33 0.77 -4.29
N LEU A 127 -14.44 1.42 -5.05
CA LEU A 127 -14.21 1.09 -6.45
C LEU A 127 -13.55 -0.29 -6.66
N LEU A 128 -12.66 -0.69 -5.75
CA LEU A 128 -12.01 -2.00 -5.74
C LEU A 128 -13.03 -3.14 -5.49
N GLY A 129 -14.07 -2.89 -4.69
CA GLY A 129 -15.26 -3.74 -4.58
C GLY A 129 -15.13 -4.98 -3.69
N GLU A 130 -14.18 -5.01 -2.76
CA GLU A 130 -14.04 -6.05 -1.74
C GLU A 130 -14.79 -5.69 -0.46
N ASP A 131 -15.31 -6.71 0.23
CA ASP A 131 -16.03 -6.54 1.51
C ASP A 131 -15.07 -6.45 2.72
N HIS A 132 -13.78 -6.78 2.53
CA HIS A 132 -12.76 -6.79 3.57
C HIS A 132 -11.40 -6.39 2.99
N TYR A 133 -10.77 -5.35 3.56
CA TYR A 133 -9.41 -4.93 3.24
C TYR A 133 -8.43 -5.12 4.39
N TYR A 134 -7.24 -5.60 4.03
CA TYR A 134 -6.03 -5.59 4.86
C TYR A 134 -5.16 -4.40 4.47
N VAL A 135 -5.20 -3.33 5.25
CA VAL A 135 -4.49 -2.07 4.97
C VAL A 135 -3.17 -2.05 5.72
N ILE A 136 -2.07 -2.20 4.99
CA ILE A 136 -0.71 -2.15 5.52
C ILE A 136 -0.20 -0.71 5.39
N CYS A 137 -0.20 0.01 6.51
CA CYS A 137 0.21 1.40 6.61
C CYS A 137 1.74 1.50 6.78
N PHE A 138 2.40 2.06 5.77
CA PHE A 138 3.77 2.52 5.85
C PHE A 138 3.76 3.96 6.35
N LEU A 139 4.44 4.19 7.48
CA LEU A 139 4.49 5.44 8.27
C LEU A 139 3.41 5.56 9.35
N ASN A 140 3.82 6.18 10.46
CA ASN A 140 2.97 6.32 11.66
C ASN A 140 1.77 7.23 11.42
N ASP A 141 1.95 8.31 10.67
CA ASP A 141 0.92 9.33 10.49
C ASP A 141 -0.26 8.80 9.67
N VAL A 142 0.00 7.93 8.70
CA VAL A 142 -1.03 7.19 7.93
C VAL A 142 -1.88 6.33 8.87
N PHE A 143 -1.22 5.52 9.71
CA PHE A 143 -1.92 4.65 10.65
C PHE A 143 -2.73 5.45 11.68
N VAL A 144 -2.16 6.51 12.25
CA VAL A 144 -2.82 7.35 13.26
C VAL A 144 -4.03 8.06 12.65
N ALA A 145 -3.91 8.62 11.44
CA ALA A 145 -5.01 9.30 10.76
C ALA A 145 -6.21 8.36 10.54
N LEU A 146 -5.98 7.16 9.99
CA LEU A 146 -7.06 6.19 9.80
C LEU A 146 -7.64 5.73 11.15
N ARG A 147 -6.80 5.44 12.13
CA ARG A 147 -7.26 5.01 13.47
C ARG A 147 -8.15 6.07 14.11
N GLU A 148 -7.78 7.34 14.01
CA GLU A 148 -8.55 8.45 14.58
C GLU A 148 -9.86 8.66 13.84
N ALA A 149 -9.86 8.62 12.50
CA ALA A 149 -11.07 8.72 11.70
C ALA A 149 -12.10 7.63 12.04
N PHE A 150 -11.64 6.41 12.35
CA PHE A 150 -12.50 5.29 12.70
C PHE A 150 -12.70 5.07 14.21
N ASN A 151 -12.13 5.90 15.07
CA ASN A 151 -12.06 5.66 16.52
C ASN A 151 -11.58 4.24 16.88
N GLY A 152 -10.60 3.74 16.12
CA GLY A 152 -10.09 2.38 16.22
C GLY A 152 -9.38 2.11 17.54
N ARG A 153 -9.68 0.96 18.17
CA ARG A 153 -8.93 0.48 19.33
C ARG A 153 -7.64 -0.18 18.85
N GLU A 154 -6.52 0.38 19.26
CA GLU A 154 -5.20 -0.14 18.93
C GLU A 154 -4.91 -1.47 19.66
N VAL A 155 -4.30 -2.40 18.92
CA VAL A 155 -3.80 -3.69 19.38
C VAL A 155 -2.34 -3.82 18.95
N THR A 156 -1.50 -4.45 19.77
CA THR A 156 -0.11 -4.75 19.41
C THR A 156 0.06 -6.22 19.08
N TYR A 157 0.71 -6.49 17.95
CA TYR A 157 1.04 -7.82 17.43
C TYR A 157 2.56 -8.07 17.54
N PRO A 158 3.04 -9.31 17.28
CA PRO A 158 4.46 -9.61 17.15
C PRO A 158 5.21 -8.65 16.22
N HIS A 159 6.53 -8.57 16.40
CA HIS A 159 7.42 -7.67 15.64
C HIS A 159 7.03 -6.18 15.73
N ASN A 160 6.37 -5.77 16.82
CA ASN A 160 5.93 -4.38 17.08
C ASN A 160 4.98 -3.82 16.01
N ILE A 161 4.18 -4.70 15.39
CA ILE A 161 3.09 -4.25 14.52
C ILE A 161 1.98 -3.70 15.40
N LEU A 162 1.48 -2.50 15.07
CA LEU A 162 0.24 -1.99 15.66
C LEU A 162 -0.89 -2.25 14.68
N GLY A 163 -2.07 -2.59 15.17
CA GLY A 163 -3.24 -2.73 14.32
C GLY A 163 -4.51 -2.22 14.96
N PHE A 164 -5.53 -2.00 14.15
CA PHE A 164 -6.90 -1.81 14.59
C PHE A 164 -7.84 -2.33 13.50
N SER A 165 -9.06 -2.69 13.90
CA SER A 165 -10.13 -3.04 12.97
C SER A 165 -11.23 -1.99 13.02
N ALA A 166 -11.87 -1.73 11.88
CA ALA A 166 -12.99 -0.81 11.74
C ALA A 166 -14.02 -1.35 10.73
N GLU A 167 -15.25 -0.85 10.81
CA GLU A 167 -16.24 -1.02 9.75
C GLU A 167 -16.63 0.32 9.16
N TRP A 168 -16.77 0.36 7.84
CA TRP A 168 -17.19 1.53 7.08
C TRP A 168 -18.11 1.08 5.94
N ASN A 169 -19.35 1.55 5.90
CA ASN A 169 -20.33 1.18 4.86
C ASN A 169 -20.52 -0.34 4.65
N GLY A 170 -20.28 -1.17 5.67
CA GLY A 170 -20.35 -2.64 5.57
C GLY A 170 -19.05 -3.30 5.06
N ILE A 171 -18.01 -2.51 4.78
CA ILE A 171 -16.66 -2.96 4.48
C ILE A 171 -15.87 -3.07 5.79
N THR A 172 -15.20 -4.20 6.01
CA THR A 172 -14.26 -4.39 7.11
C THR A 172 -12.87 -3.88 6.72
N LEU A 173 -12.26 -3.07 7.58
CA LEU A 173 -10.89 -2.59 7.42
C LEU A 173 -10.04 -3.10 8.59
N ASP A 174 -9.07 -3.97 8.29
CA ASP A 174 -8.02 -4.37 9.21
C ASP A 174 -6.73 -3.60 8.85
N CYS A 175 -6.38 -2.62 9.68
CA CYS A 175 -5.27 -1.70 9.43
C CYS A 175 -4.05 -2.09 10.28
N PHE A 176 -2.86 -2.14 9.68
CA PHE A 176 -1.62 -2.54 10.33
C PHE A 176 -0.49 -1.55 10.05
N LYS A 177 0.09 -0.97 11.11
CA LYS A 177 1.32 -0.19 11.02
C LYS A 177 2.53 -1.10 10.93
N VAL A 178 3.30 -0.93 9.87
CA VAL A 178 4.63 -1.51 9.73
C VAL A 178 5.69 -0.41 9.66
N TYR A 179 6.94 -0.80 9.84
CA TYR A 179 8.07 0.08 9.60
C TYR A 179 8.14 0.42 8.11
N PHE A 180 8.64 1.61 7.82
CA PHE A 180 9.03 1.98 6.47
C PHE A 180 10.49 2.39 6.53
N HIS A 181 11.28 1.87 5.60
CA HIS A 181 12.70 2.17 5.57
C HIS A 181 12.88 3.67 5.30
N ALA A 182 13.40 4.39 6.29
CA ALA A 182 13.70 5.82 6.16
C ALA A 182 15.16 6.00 5.76
N ASN A 183 15.40 6.80 4.72
CA ASN A 183 16.75 7.09 4.21
C ASN A 183 17.67 7.74 5.26
N TRP A 184 17.08 8.37 6.28
CA TRP A 184 17.79 9.11 7.31
C TRP A 184 17.01 9.06 8.63
N GLY A 185 17.72 9.11 9.77
CA GLY A 185 17.12 9.28 11.10
C GLY A 185 17.13 8.02 11.97
N VAL A 186 16.38 8.08 13.08
CA VAL A 186 16.41 7.08 14.17
C VAL A 186 15.91 5.69 13.76
N ASN A 187 15.28 5.57 12.59
CA ASN A 187 14.69 4.33 12.08
C ASN A 187 15.42 3.76 10.85
N GLN A 188 16.64 4.22 10.54
CA GLN A 188 17.40 3.76 9.38
C GLN A 188 17.69 2.24 9.41
N ASP A 189 17.83 1.66 10.61
CA ASP A 189 18.07 0.22 10.79
C ASP A 189 16.77 -0.61 10.82
N LYS A 190 15.59 0.02 10.72
CA LYS A 190 14.31 -0.69 10.78
C LYS A 190 13.85 -1.07 9.37
N THR A 191 13.65 -2.36 9.17
CA THR A 191 13.09 -2.91 7.93
C THR A 191 11.70 -3.50 8.18
N PRO A 192 10.81 -3.47 7.19
CA PRO A 192 9.49 -4.08 7.31
C PRO A 192 9.49 -5.61 7.13
N ASP A 193 10.62 -6.23 6.80
CA ASP A 193 10.68 -7.61 6.29
C ASP A 193 9.98 -8.63 7.20
N GLU A 194 10.39 -8.71 8.48
CA GLU A 194 9.76 -9.61 9.45
C GLU A 194 8.27 -9.29 9.68
N GLN A 195 7.89 -8.01 9.58
CA GLN A 195 6.53 -7.57 9.82
C GLN A 195 5.61 -7.96 8.65
N LEU A 196 6.06 -7.74 7.40
CA LEU A 196 5.32 -8.12 6.22
C LEU A 196 5.21 -9.64 6.08
N GLN A 197 6.28 -10.39 6.38
CA GLN A 197 6.23 -11.85 6.43
C GLN A 197 5.25 -12.34 7.50
N TYR A 198 5.24 -11.72 8.69
CA TYR A 198 4.26 -12.07 9.72
C TYR A 198 2.82 -11.81 9.26
N LEU A 199 2.53 -10.62 8.72
CA LEU A 199 1.20 -10.26 8.24
C LEU A 199 0.74 -11.17 7.10
N SER A 200 1.60 -11.41 6.11
CA SER A 200 1.28 -12.28 4.97
C SER A 200 0.93 -13.70 5.43
N ASN A 201 1.74 -14.28 6.32
CA ASN A 201 1.57 -15.68 6.75
C ASN A 201 0.44 -15.90 7.76
N ASN A 202 0.03 -14.87 8.51
CA ASN A 202 -0.89 -15.05 9.65
C ASN A 202 -2.18 -14.24 9.56
N VAL A 203 -2.22 -13.21 8.71
CA VAL A 203 -3.32 -12.24 8.64
C VAL A 203 -3.96 -12.19 7.24
N VAL A 204 -3.13 -12.14 6.18
CA VAL A 204 -3.55 -11.76 4.82
C VAL A 204 -3.81 -12.97 3.89
N GLY A 205 -3.74 -14.21 4.40
CA GLY A 205 -3.89 -15.46 3.65
C GLY A 205 -5.20 -16.24 3.88
N GLU A 206 -5.45 -17.28 3.07
CA GLU A 206 -6.63 -18.16 3.16
C GLU A 206 -6.72 -18.92 4.51
N ASP A 207 -5.58 -19.22 5.12
CA ASP A 207 -5.49 -19.80 6.47
C ASP A 207 -5.45 -18.69 7.53
N ARG A 208 -6.59 -18.01 7.71
CA ARG A 208 -6.75 -16.99 8.77
C ARG A 208 -6.48 -17.59 10.15
N GLN A 209 -5.50 -17.05 10.88
CA GLN A 209 -5.50 -17.22 12.34
C GLN A 209 -6.59 -16.32 12.93
N ASP A 210 -7.43 -16.90 13.80
CA ASP A 210 -8.43 -16.16 14.56
C ASP A 210 -7.74 -15.13 15.47
N LEU A 211 -7.77 -13.87 15.05
CA LEU A 211 -7.14 -12.74 15.75
C LEU A 211 -7.88 -12.33 17.02
N SER A 212 -9.07 -12.90 17.31
CA SER A 212 -9.79 -12.66 18.56
C SER A 212 -9.00 -13.07 19.80
N LYS A 213 -7.98 -13.91 19.64
CA LYS A 213 -7.06 -14.32 20.72
C LYS A 213 -6.13 -13.21 21.22
N TRP A 214 -6.01 -12.11 20.48
CA TRP A 214 -5.11 -10.98 20.82
C TRP A 214 -5.87 -9.74 21.27
N VAL A 215 -7.21 -9.81 21.32
CA VAL A 215 -8.08 -8.76 21.86
C VAL A 215 -8.44 -9.12 23.30
N GLU A 216 -7.56 -8.79 24.25
CA GLU A 216 -7.92 -8.66 25.68
C GLU A 216 -8.17 -7.19 26.04
#